data_AF-A0A432RYL5-F1
#
_entry.id   AF-A0A432RYL5-F1
#
_cell.length_a   1.000
_cell.length_b   1.000
_cell.length_c   1.000
_cell.angle_alpha   90.00
_cell.angle_beta   90.00
_cell.angle_gamma   90.00
#
_symmetry.space_group_name_H-M   'P 1'
#
loop_
_entity.id
_entity.type
_entity.pdbx_description
1 polymer ?
#
loop_
_entity_poly.entity_id
_entity_poly.type
_entity_poly.pdbx_seq_one_letter_code
_entity_poly.pdbx_strand_id
1 'polypeptide(L)'
;MKQYFNIYSLKESLIVSIFLSLPLYLIHFGIDFKLLNTFIVITGIILFYKANIKSYPLIGFFTSIFWLWWIAMSFRYYNLTYLIP
;
A
#
# COMPACT_ATOMS: atom_id res chain seq x y z
N MET A 1 -21.40 -20.37 -12.10
CA MET A 1 -21.32 -19.35 -11.03
C MET A 1 -20.49 -18.18 -11.52
N LYS A 2 -21.11 -17.09 -11.96
CA LYS A 2 -20.40 -15.84 -12.32
C LYS A 2 -20.31 -14.97 -11.08
N GLN A 3 -19.22 -15.09 -10.32
CA GLN A 3 -18.98 -14.20 -9.18
C GLN A 3 -18.04 -13.09 -9.64
N TYR A 4 -18.62 -12.07 -10.25
CA TYR A 4 -17.92 -10.83 -10.58
C TYR A 4 -17.38 -10.19 -9.29
N PHE A 5 -16.31 -9.40 -9.43
CA PHE A 5 -15.76 -8.55 -8.38
C PHE A 5 -16.88 -7.90 -7.57
N ASN A 6 -16.91 -8.18 -6.27
CA ASN A 6 -17.90 -7.62 -5.37
C ASN A 6 -17.43 -6.22 -4.92
N ILE A 7 -18.34 -5.27 -4.78
CA ILE A 7 -18.05 -3.95 -4.19
C ILE A 7 -17.38 -4.12 -2.81
N TYR A 8 -17.76 -5.18 -2.07
CA TYR A 8 -17.10 -5.52 -0.80
C TYR A 8 -15.61 -5.83 -1.00
N SER A 9 -15.25 -6.70 -1.94
CA SER A 9 -13.84 -7.02 -2.23
C SER A 9 -13.06 -5.79 -2.66
N LEU A 10 -13.68 -4.89 -3.43
CA LEU A 10 -13.02 -3.66 -3.87
C LEU A 10 -12.73 -2.71 -2.69
N LYS A 11 -13.70 -2.50 -1.81
CA LYS A 11 -13.54 -1.67 -0.60
C LYS A 11 -12.50 -2.25 0.35
N GLU A 12 -12.58 -3.55 0.62
CA GLU A 12 -11.62 -4.26 1.47
C GLU A 12 -10.19 -4.10 0.93
N SER A 13 -10.01 -4.30 -0.37
CA SER A 13 -8.71 -4.19 -1.02
C SER A 13 -8.10 -2.80 -0.95
N LEU A 14 -8.93 -1.77 -1.16
CA LEU A 14 -8.51 -0.37 -1.05
C LEU A 14 -8.10 -0.02 0.38
N ILE A 15 -8.87 -0.44 1.38
CA ILE A 15 -8.54 -0.16 2.79
C ILE A 15 -7.21 -0.82 3.15
N VAL A 16 -7.04 -2.11 2.86
CA VAL A 16 -5.81 -2.85 3.19
C VAL A 16 -4.61 -2.20 2.51
N SER A 17 -4.70 -1.91 1.21
CA SER A 17 -3.59 -1.29 0.46
C SER A 17 -3.25 0.11 0.96
N ILE A 18 -4.24 0.92 1.38
CA ILE A 18 -3.98 2.21 2.02
C ILE A 18 -3.17 2.02 3.30
N PHE A 19 -3.57 1.12 4.20
CA PHE A 19 -2.83 0.89 5.45
C PHE A 19 -1.40 0.38 5.21
N LEU A 20 -1.21 -0.47 4.20
CA LEU A 20 0.13 -0.97 3.84
C LEU A 20 1.04 0.12 3.25
N SER A 21 0.48 1.13 2.57
CA SER A 21 1.24 2.19 1.89
C SER A 21 1.31 3.51 2.66
N LEU A 22 0.38 3.78 3.58
CA LEU A 22 0.27 5.04 4.32
C LEU A 22 1.57 5.48 5.03
N PRO A 23 2.36 4.59 5.65
CA PRO A 23 3.63 4.98 6.30
C PRO A 23 4.62 5.63 5.34
N LEU A 24 4.69 5.18 4.07
CA LEU A 24 5.59 5.75 3.07
C LEU A 24 5.26 7.22 2.80
N TYR A 25 3.97 7.52 2.68
CA TYR A 25 3.49 8.87 2.45
C TYR A 25 3.62 9.76 3.68
N LEU A 26 3.35 9.24 4.88
CA LEU A 26 3.55 9.99 6.12
C LEU A 26 5.00 10.44 6.26
N ILE A 27 5.95 9.53 6.03
CA ILE A 27 7.39 9.84 6.03
C ILE A 27 7.72 10.89 4.98
N HIS A 28 7.16 10.79 3.77
CA HIS A 28 7.35 11.77 2.71
C HIS A 28 6.89 13.19 3.12
N PHE A 29 5.77 13.32 3.82
CA PHE A 29 5.26 14.60 4.32
C PHE A 29 5.95 15.10 5.61
N GLY A 30 7.03 14.44 6.05
CA GLY A 30 7.77 14.82 7.25
C GLY A 30 7.15 14.34 8.57
N ILE A 31 6.15 13.45 8.51
CA ILE A 31 5.48 12.87 9.68
C ILE A 31 6.16 11.52 9.97
N ASP A 32 7.30 11.55 10.67
CA ASP A 32 8.07 10.35 11.03
C ASP A 32 7.94 9.95 12.51
N PHE A 33 6.71 9.67 12.93
CA PHE A 33 6.47 9.10 14.26
C PHE A 33 6.59 7.57 14.19
N LYS A 34 7.73 7.04 14.63
CA LYS A 34 8.03 5.59 14.62
C LYS A 34 6.89 4.74 15.18
N LEU A 35 6.34 5.11 16.34
CA LEU A 35 5.23 4.38 16.96
C LEU A 35 3.99 4.37 16.07
N LEU A 36 3.60 5.52 15.52
CA LEU A 36 2.44 5.64 14.63
C LEU A 36 2.62 4.78 13.38
N ASN A 37 3.79 4.86 12.75
CA ASN A 37 4.13 4.09 11.56
C ASN A 37 4.06 2.58 11.86
N THR A 38 4.61 2.13 13.00
CA THR A 38 4.51 0.74 13.43
C THR A 38 3.06 0.29 13.64
N PHE A 39 2.22 1.09 14.31
CA PHE A 39 0.80 0.78 14.47
C PHE A 39 0.07 0.66 13.13
N ILE A 40 0.34 1.58 12.19
CA ILE A 40 -0.27 1.56 10.86
C ILE A 40 0.14 0.30 10.08
N VAL A 41 1.43 -0.06 10.08
CA VAL A 41 1.91 -1.28 9.41
C VAL A 41 1.29 -2.54 10.02
N ILE A 42 1.31 -2.64 11.36
CA ILE A 42 0.74 -3.81 12.05
C ILE A 42 -0.76 -3.94 11.76
N THR A 43 -1.51 -2.84 11.81
CA THR A 43 -2.93 -2.85 11.46
C THR A 43 -3.16 -3.23 10.00
N GLY A 44 -2.34 -2.74 9.07
CA GLY A 44 -2.37 -3.15 7.66
C GLY A 44 -2.14 -4.65 7.46
N ILE A 45 -1.15 -5.22 8.17
CA ILE A 45 -0.87 -6.67 8.14
C ILE A 45 -2.05 -7.47 8.72
N ILE A 46 -2.61 -7.03 9.85
CA ILE A 46 -3.77 -7.70 10.45
C ILE A 46 -4.98 -7.66 9.51
N LEU A 47 -5.23 -6.53 8.85
CA LEU A 47 -6.30 -6.38 7.87
C LEU A 47 -6.05 -7.26 6.64
N PHE A 48 -4.81 -7.38 6.19
CA PHE A 48 -4.42 -8.29 5.10
C PHE A 48 -4.74 -9.75 5.44
N TYR A 49 -4.36 -10.21 6.63
CA TYR A 49 -4.67 -11.58 7.08
C TYR A 49 -6.16 -11.85 7.30
N LYS A 50 -6.95 -10.81 7.61
CA LYS A 50 -8.40 -10.91 7.74
C LYS A 50 -9.13 -10.83 6.40
N ALA A 51 -8.47 -10.35 5.34
CA ALA A 51 -9.10 -10.13 4.06
C ALA A 51 -9.48 -11.45 3.39
N ASN A 52 -10.52 -11.41 2.54
CA ASN A 52 -10.87 -12.58 1.76
C ASN A 52 -9.76 -12.92 0.75
N ILE A 53 -9.46 -14.20 0.56
CA ILE A 53 -8.45 -14.64 -0.43
C ILE A 53 -8.76 -14.18 -1.86
N LYS A 54 -10.05 -14.00 -2.19
CA LYS A 54 -10.51 -13.43 -3.47
C LYS A 54 -10.10 -11.96 -3.65
N SER A 55 -9.84 -11.24 -2.56
CA SER A 55 -9.41 -9.83 -2.56
C SER A 55 -7.89 -9.68 -2.71
N TYR A 56 -7.09 -10.74 -2.53
CA TYR A 56 -5.63 -10.65 -2.57
C TYR A 56 -5.07 -10.11 -3.90
N PRO A 57 -5.59 -10.49 -5.08
CA PRO A 57 -5.13 -9.91 -6.35
C PRO A 57 -5.38 -8.40 -6.41
N LEU A 58 -6.54 -7.94 -5.92
CA LEU A 58 -6.89 -6.51 -5.87
C LEU A 58 -6.04 -5.76 -4.85
N ILE A 59 -5.76 -6.36 -3.69
CA ILE A 59 -4.86 -5.77 -2.68
C ILE A 59 -3.48 -5.55 -3.30
N GLY A 60 -2.93 -6.57 -3.96
CA GLY A 60 -1.64 -6.47 -4.65
C GLY A 60 -1.65 -5.39 -5.73
N PHE A 61 -2.70 -5.34 -6.55
CA PHE A 61 -2.89 -4.31 -7.58
C PHE A 61 -2.87 -2.89 -7.01
N PHE A 62 -3.71 -2.59 -6.01
CA PHE A 62 -3.75 -1.25 -5.41
C PHE A 62 -2.46 -0.89 -4.67
N THR A 63 -1.88 -1.84 -3.93
CA THR A 63 -0.61 -1.61 -3.23
C THR A 63 0.50 -1.28 -4.23
N SER A 64 0.53 -1.99 -5.37
CA SER A 64 1.51 -1.73 -6.42
C SER A 64 1.34 -0.33 -7.01
N ILE A 65 0.09 0.10 -7.27
CA ILE A 65 -0.20 1.47 -7.76
C ILE A 65 0.33 2.52 -6.80
N PHE A 66 0.10 2.36 -5.49
CA PHE A 66 0.62 3.29 -4.49
C PHE A 66 2.16 3.30 -4.43
N TRP A 67 2.79 2.15 -4.62
CA TRP A 67 4.25 2.02 -4.59
C TRP A 67 4.94 2.50 -5.86
N LEU A 68 4.28 2.50 -7.03
CA LEU A 68 4.88 2.93 -8.30
C LEU A 68 5.47 4.34 -8.22
N TRP A 69 4.75 5.27 -7.60
CA TRP A 69 5.24 6.64 -7.40
C TRP A 69 6.45 6.66 -6.46
N TRP A 70 6.47 5.81 -5.43
CA TRP A 70 7.57 5.71 -4.48
C TRP A 70 8.84 5.12 -5.10
N ILE A 71 8.71 4.19 -6.04
CA ILE A 71 9.85 3.63 -6.78
C ILE A 71 10.61 4.75 -7.51
N ALA A 72 9.89 5.63 -8.22
CA ALA A 72 10.50 6.78 -8.89
C ALA A 72 11.16 7.74 -7.89
N MET A 73 10.51 7.98 -6.75
CA MET A 73 11.06 8.84 -5.71
C MET A 73 12.29 8.25 -5.03
N SER A 74 12.36 6.93 -4.87
CA SER A 74 13.51 6.25 -4.25
C SER A 74 14.80 6.54 -5.02
N PHE A 75 14.76 6.62 -6.35
CA PHE A 75 15.92 7.02 -7.16
C PHE A 75 16.43 8.42 -6.83
N ARG A 76 15.53 9.36 -6.50
CA ARG A 76 15.92 10.70 -6.05
C ARG A 76 16.59 10.66 -4.67
N TYR A 77 16.07 9.85 -3.74
CA TYR A 77 16.67 9.71 -2.41
C TYR A 77 18.07 9.11 -2.44
N TYR A 78 18.34 8.19 -3.37
CA TYR A 78 19.64 7.52 -3.50
C TYR A 78 20.59 8.20 -4.50
N ASN A 79 20.28 9.40 -5.01
CA ASN A 79 21.04 10.07 -6.07
C ASN A 79 21.23 9.23 -7.35
N LEU A 80 20.28 8.35 -7.64
CA LEU A 80 20.22 7.48 -8.82
C LEU A 80 19.30 8.05 -9.90
N THR A 81 19.23 9.39 -10.01
CA THR A 81 18.27 10.08 -10.89
C THR A 81 18.43 9.73 -12.36
N TYR A 82 19.61 9.25 -12.77
CA TYR A 82 19.89 8.80 -14.14
C TYR A 82 19.23 7.45 -14.51
N LEU A 83 18.69 6.72 -13.52
CA LEU A 83 17.94 5.47 -13.71
C LEU A 83 16.43 5.69 -13.77
N ILE A 84 15.95 6.92 -13.59
CA ILE A 84 14.54 7.24 -13.72
C ILE A 84 14.19 7.14 -15.21
N PRO A 85 13.25 6.27 -15.62
CA PRO A 85 12.87 6.07 -17.01
C PRO A 85 12.15 7.29 -17.61
#